data_AF-A0A353DTB6-F1
#
_entry.id   AF-A0A353DTB6-F1
#
_cell.length_a   1.000
_cell.length_b   1.000
_cell.length_c   1.000
_cell.angle_alpha   90.00
_cell.angle_beta   90.00
_cell.angle_gamma   90.00
#
_symmetry.space_group_name_H-M   'P 1'
#
loop_
_entity.id
_entity.type
_entity.pdbx_description
1 polymer ?
#
loop_
_entity_poly.entity_id
_entity_poly.type
_entity_poly.pdbx_seq_one_letter_code
_entity_poly.pdbx_strand_id
1 'polypeptide(L)'
;MDTFQEPSALAHLSVLDLTGPEGNLCGKILADLGADVTKIEPPGGDKSRKMGPFASGVNRPDFSLYFANYNANKYSIMLDLESVEGANRFIELSESVDVVIENFRPGYMNQMGIGFEKLSLNNPGIVMASISPYGQTGPYSGFIGVELIVQAMGGVMYCQGDELKPPCAAPCEQISQLTSFHTATGVLAAINHRNLTGKGQCIDVSMYEIAAQLLFNITRYTYDGDIARRMGSTPIIAPNGHYACSDGYISLAVLENRHWEELVRWMDNETLADPTWNDMNFRRSQPEVIDIFVRDFISGFSVEDFLEQAYSRHLAVSRVNEISDLAQSSQLKERNYFREIIDPEIGTHLVPGPPYRFGLTPSASERPTPRLGEHQERVIGKTRTDRLNLKEANDGRTGNLTLPLQGIRVLDLSRVWSGPFATRYLGDLGAEIIKVETNKHLDTGRIVTNSSPQFLEINRSKKSITLDFAGSEGVELIKELVQISDVVVENFASGVLDRRGLGYETLKKVKPDLVMISMPGYGTEGP
;
A
#
# COMPACT_ATOMS: atom_id res chain seq x y z
N MET A 1 26.08 -22.37 -16.47
CA MET A 1 25.58 -21.08 -16.97
C MET A 1 25.21 -20.31 -15.73
N ASP A 2 26.07 -19.39 -15.30
CA ASP A 2 25.76 -18.52 -14.17
C ASP A 2 24.56 -17.65 -14.58
N THR A 3 23.40 -17.97 -14.04
CA THR A 3 22.24 -17.09 -14.09
C THR A 3 22.61 -15.84 -13.31
N PHE A 4 23.01 -14.77 -14.01
CA PHE A 4 23.01 -13.44 -13.44
C PHE A 4 21.58 -13.16 -12.99
N GLN A 5 21.30 -13.38 -11.70
CA GLN A 5 20.04 -12.99 -11.09
C GLN A 5 20.01 -11.47 -11.14
N GLU A 6 19.05 -10.89 -11.87
CA GLU A 6 18.92 -9.44 -11.91
C GLU A 6 18.76 -8.93 -10.46
N PRO A 7 19.55 -7.92 -10.06
CA PRO A 7 19.49 -7.42 -8.70
C PRO A 7 18.09 -6.87 -8.40
N SER A 8 17.55 -7.17 -7.22
CA SER A 8 16.26 -6.62 -6.77
C SER A 8 16.27 -5.09 -6.79
N ALA A 9 15.07 -4.49 -6.87
CA ALA A 9 14.88 -3.07 -7.18
C ALA A 9 15.70 -2.10 -6.29
N LEU A 10 15.89 -2.45 -5.01
CA LEU A 10 16.60 -1.64 -4.02
C LEU A 10 17.93 -2.25 -3.56
N ALA A 11 18.50 -3.22 -4.28
CA ALA A 11 19.76 -3.88 -3.91
C ALA A 11 20.96 -2.94 -3.76
N HIS A 12 20.85 -1.71 -4.29
CA HIS A 12 21.85 -0.67 -4.20
C HIS A 12 21.72 0.21 -2.93
N LEU A 13 20.68 0.01 -2.12
CA LEU A 13 20.42 0.81 -0.92
C LEU A 13 20.85 0.06 0.35
N SER A 14 21.37 0.83 1.29
CA SER A 14 21.73 0.39 2.63
C SER A 14 20.98 1.21 3.69
N VAL A 15 20.44 0.53 4.70
CA VAL A 15 19.51 1.12 5.66
C VAL A 15 19.87 0.71 7.09
N LEU A 16 19.91 1.67 8.01
CA LEU A 16 19.90 1.41 9.45
C LEU A 16 18.48 1.58 9.98
N ASP A 17 17.94 0.52 10.55
CA ASP A 17 16.57 0.47 11.07
C ASP A 17 16.60 0.41 12.60
N LEU A 18 16.23 1.52 13.22
CA LEU A 18 16.11 1.70 14.67
C LEU A 18 14.67 1.51 15.17
N THR A 19 13.74 1.17 14.28
CA THR A 19 12.31 1.19 14.60
C THR A 19 11.90 0.05 15.52
N GLY A 20 10.85 0.28 16.30
CA GLY A 20 10.10 -0.72 17.05
C GLY A 20 8.79 -1.15 16.35
N PRO A 21 7.82 -1.70 17.10
CA PRO A 21 6.56 -2.24 16.56
C PRO A 21 5.85 -1.34 15.54
N GLU A 22 5.76 -0.04 15.81
CA GLU A 22 4.99 0.91 15.00
C GLU A 22 5.68 1.30 13.68
N GLY A 23 6.98 0.98 13.51
CA GLY A 23 7.77 1.34 12.32
C GLY A 23 8.46 0.15 11.63
N ASN A 24 8.51 -1.03 12.26
CA ASN A 24 9.28 -2.19 11.79
C ASN A 24 8.94 -2.61 10.36
N LEU A 25 7.69 -2.46 9.94
CA LEU A 25 7.26 -2.82 8.58
C LEU A 25 7.95 -1.95 7.51
N CYS A 26 8.35 -0.71 7.82
CA CYS A 26 9.02 0.15 6.85
C CYS A 26 10.36 -0.45 6.40
N GLY A 27 11.21 -0.83 7.36
CA GLY A 27 12.47 -1.51 7.06
C GLY A 27 12.26 -2.85 6.36
N LYS A 28 11.17 -3.58 6.70
CA LYS A 28 10.83 -4.85 6.03
C LYS A 28 10.47 -4.65 4.57
N ILE A 29 9.67 -3.63 4.24
CA ILE A 29 9.32 -3.29 2.85
C ILE A 29 10.59 -3.03 2.04
N LEU A 30 11.52 -2.22 2.57
CA LEU A 30 12.78 -1.94 1.88
C LEU A 30 13.65 -3.19 1.71
N ALA A 31 13.73 -4.04 2.74
CA ALA A 31 14.47 -5.31 2.70
C ALA A 31 13.89 -6.29 1.66
N ASP A 32 12.56 -6.44 1.61
CA ASP A 32 11.89 -7.30 0.62
C ASP A 32 12.10 -6.83 -0.81
N LEU A 33 12.25 -5.52 -1.01
CA LEU A 33 12.60 -4.92 -2.29
C LEU A 33 14.12 -4.98 -2.59
N GLY A 34 14.91 -5.54 -1.68
CA GLY A 34 16.32 -5.87 -1.88
C GLY A 34 17.32 -5.03 -1.09
N ALA A 35 16.90 -4.00 -0.35
CA ALA A 35 17.84 -3.15 0.38
C ALA A 35 18.58 -3.94 1.47
N ASP A 36 19.85 -3.56 1.71
CA ASP A 36 20.64 -4.08 2.83
C ASP A 36 20.20 -3.36 4.12
N VAL A 37 19.18 -3.92 4.77
CA VAL A 37 18.59 -3.36 5.99
C VAL A 37 19.20 -4.02 7.22
N THR A 38 19.88 -3.22 8.03
CA THR A 38 20.40 -3.62 9.34
C THR A 38 19.56 -3.05 10.45
N LYS A 39 18.93 -3.93 11.22
CA LYS A 39 18.26 -3.57 12.46
C LYS A 39 19.28 -3.31 13.56
N ILE A 40 19.21 -2.12 14.15
CA ILE A 40 20.01 -1.72 15.31
C ILE A 40 19.18 -1.95 16.56
N GLU A 41 19.62 -2.87 17.42
CA GLU A 41 18.88 -3.25 18.61
C GLU A 41 19.63 -2.86 19.89
N PRO A 42 18.94 -2.42 20.96
CA PRO A 42 19.58 -2.18 22.24
C PRO A 42 20.04 -3.49 22.88
N PRO A 43 20.90 -3.44 23.91
CA PRO A 43 21.18 -4.60 24.75
C PRO A 43 19.88 -5.24 25.26
N GLY A 44 19.67 -6.53 24.96
CA GLY A 44 18.43 -7.25 25.28
C GLY A 44 17.39 -7.31 24.16
N GLY A 45 17.64 -6.63 23.03
CA GLY A 45 16.86 -6.73 21.80
C GLY A 45 15.63 -5.83 21.71
N ASP A 46 15.04 -5.78 20.52
CA ASP A 46 13.79 -5.07 20.27
C ASP A 46 12.64 -5.62 21.13
N LYS A 47 11.77 -4.73 21.62
CA LYS A 47 10.58 -5.08 22.42
C LYS A 47 9.65 -6.06 21.70
N SER A 48 9.52 -5.95 20.38
CA SER A 48 8.70 -6.83 19.55
C SER A 48 9.15 -8.29 19.57
N ARG A 49 10.42 -8.59 19.92
CA ARG A 49 10.87 -9.98 20.17
C ARG A 49 10.09 -10.69 21.27
N LYS A 50 9.44 -9.93 22.16
CA LYS A 50 8.63 -10.44 23.29
C LYS A 50 7.13 -10.25 23.07
N MET A 51 6.69 -9.87 21.87
CA MET A 51 5.27 -9.69 21.55
C MET A 51 4.69 -10.96 20.96
N GLY A 52 3.50 -11.37 21.43
CA GLY A 52 2.79 -12.48 20.83
C GLY A 52 2.21 -12.14 19.43
N PRO A 53 1.65 -13.12 18.73
CA PRO A 53 1.60 -14.53 19.12
C PRO A 53 2.99 -15.18 19.07
N PHE A 54 3.18 -16.23 19.86
CA PHE A 54 4.44 -16.99 19.91
C PHE A 54 4.31 -18.29 19.12
N ALA A 55 5.40 -18.76 18.55
CA ALA A 55 5.43 -20.03 17.84
C ALA A 55 5.08 -21.18 18.79
N SER A 56 4.29 -22.14 18.32
CA SER A 56 3.92 -23.35 19.07
C SER A 56 4.91 -24.52 18.85
N GLY A 57 6.06 -24.26 18.22
CA GLY A 57 7.02 -25.25 17.74
C GLY A 57 8.01 -25.80 18.78
N VAL A 58 8.69 -26.89 18.40
CA VAL A 58 9.43 -27.83 19.26
C VAL A 58 10.72 -27.25 19.89
N ASN A 59 11.31 -26.17 19.33
CA ASN A 59 12.62 -25.66 19.76
C ASN A 59 12.59 -24.33 20.54
N ARG A 60 11.64 -23.42 20.26
CA ARG A 60 11.51 -22.11 20.96
C ARG A 60 10.05 -21.64 21.03
N PRO A 61 9.27 -22.08 22.04
CA PRO A 61 7.88 -21.66 22.20
C PRO A 61 7.71 -20.19 22.61
N ASP A 62 8.80 -19.47 22.89
CA ASP A 62 8.87 -18.04 23.22
C ASP A 62 9.21 -17.16 22.01
N PHE A 63 9.38 -17.74 20.81
CA PHE A 63 9.74 -16.98 19.62
C PHE A 63 8.53 -16.17 19.09
N SER A 64 8.67 -14.85 19.06
CA SER A 64 7.63 -13.94 18.59
C SER A 64 7.40 -14.08 17.08
N LEU A 65 6.20 -14.52 16.69
CA LEU A 65 5.75 -14.51 15.30
C LEU A 65 5.53 -13.08 14.80
N TYR A 66 5.21 -12.15 15.70
CA TYR A 66 5.11 -10.73 15.38
C TYR A 66 6.48 -10.19 14.92
N PHE A 67 7.54 -10.46 15.69
CA PHE A 67 8.90 -10.08 15.32
C PHE A 67 9.32 -10.75 14.01
N ALA A 68 9.02 -12.05 13.87
CA ALA A 68 9.33 -12.84 12.69
C ALA A 68 8.74 -12.23 11.41
N ASN A 69 7.47 -11.82 11.47
CA ASN A 69 6.76 -11.27 10.31
C ASN A 69 7.36 -9.94 9.83
N TYR A 70 7.69 -9.04 10.76
CA TYR A 70 8.14 -7.68 10.42
C TYR A 70 9.65 -7.50 10.33
N ASN A 71 10.46 -8.53 10.59
CA ASN A 71 11.93 -8.41 10.58
C ASN A 71 12.65 -9.48 9.75
N ALA A 72 11.91 -10.31 9.00
CA ALA A 72 12.51 -11.19 8.01
C ALA A 72 13.28 -10.37 6.95
N ASN A 73 14.30 -10.96 6.32
CA ASN A 73 15.25 -10.30 5.41
C ASN A 73 16.14 -9.20 6.01
N LYS A 74 16.00 -8.84 7.28
CA LYS A 74 16.91 -7.88 7.92
C LYS A 74 18.18 -8.57 8.43
N TYR A 75 19.23 -7.79 8.61
CA TYR A 75 20.36 -8.12 9.48
C TYR A 75 20.09 -7.56 10.88
N SER A 76 20.78 -8.06 11.90
CA SER A 76 20.66 -7.57 13.28
C SER A 76 22.04 -7.40 13.91
N ILE A 77 22.25 -6.24 14.54
CA ILE A 77 23.37 -5.99 15.45
C ILE A 77 22.85 -5.42 16.76
N MET A 78 23.62 -5.62 17.83
CA MET A 78 23.40 -4.94 19.09
C MET A 78 24.27 -3.70 19.18
N LEU A 79 23.66 -2.60 19.61
CA LEU A 79 24.35 -1.34 19.87
C LEU A 79 23.64 -0.56 20.97
N ASP A 80 24.37 -0.20 22.02
CA ASP A 80 23.85 0.65 23.08
C ASP A 80 24.02 2.13 22.72
N LEU A 81 22.98 2.73 22.15
CA LEU A 81 22.98 4.12 21.70
C LEU A 81 23.03 5.14 22.84
N GLU A 82 22.73 4.73 24.08
CA GLU A 82 22.83 5.61 25.25
C GLU A 82 24.27 5.69 25.79
N SER A 83 25.12 4.74 25.39
CA SER A 83 26.55 4.80 25.66
C SER A 83 27.28 5.70 24.66
N VAL A 84 28.31 6.41 25.12
CA VAL A 84 29.16 7.25 24.26
C VAL A 84 29.81 6.43 23.13
N GLU A 85 30.24 5.21 23.45
CA GLU A 85 30.85 4.31 22.47
C GLU A 85 29.85 3.87 21.40
N GLY A 86 28.65 3.46 21.80
CA GLY A 86 27.62 3.03 20.86
C GLY A 86 27.07 4.17 20.01
N ALA A 87 26.89 5.37 20.57
CA ALA A 87 26.53 6.56 19.79
C ALA A 87 27.60 6.91 18.74
N ASN A 88 28.88 6.92 19.12
CA ASN A 88 29.99 7.16 18.18
C ASN A 88 30.04 6.09 17.09
N ARG A 89 29.85 4.81 17.47
CA ARG A 89 29.84 3.72 16.51
C ARG A 89 28.66 3.81 15.55
N PHE A 90 27.49 4.24 16.01
CA PHE A 90 26.35 4.50 15.14
C PHE A 90 26.64 5.60 14.12
N ILE A 91 27.28 6.70 14.55
CA ILE A 91 27.72 7.78 13.65
C ILE A 91 28.64 7.23 12.57
N GLU A 92 29.64 6.41 12.94
CA GLU A 92 30.56 5.78 11.98
C GLU A 92 29.82 4.90 10.96
N LEU A 93 28.85 4.09 11.40
CA LEU A 93 28.04 3.29 10.49
C LEU A 93 27.26 4.19 9.52
N SER A 94 26.67 5.28 10.03
CA SER A 94 25.85 6.21 9.27
C SER A 94 26.59 6.94 8.13
N GLU A 95 27.93 7.01 8.20
CA GLU A 95 28.75 7.63 7.16
C GLU A 95 28.71 6.87 5.82
N SER A 96 28.29 5.60 5.87
CA SER A 96 28.32 4.68 4.74
C SER A 96 26.95 4.18 4.30
N VAL A 97 25.86 4.62 4.96
CA VAL A 97 24.49 4.19 4.65
C VAL A 97 23.70 5.23 3.87
N ASP A 98 22.65 4.79 3.20
CA ASP A 98 21.74 5.66 2.46
C ASP A 98 20.63 6.22 3.32
N VAL A 99 20.08 5.38 4.22
CA VAL A 99 18.87 5.68 4.97
C VAL A 99 19.02 5.31 6.45
N VAL A 100 18.49 6.14 7.33
CA VAL A 100 18.22 5.83 8.73
C VAL A 100 16.71 5.93 8.95
N ILE A 101 16.10 4.93 9.59
CA ILE A 101 14.67 4.92 9.92
C ILE A 101 14.55 4.74 11.44
N GLU A 102 13.78 5.60 12.10
CA GLU A 102 13.58 5.55 13.54
C GLU A 102 12.15 5.93 13.94
N ASN A 103 11.71 5.48 15.12
CA ASN A 103 10.41 5.82 15.67
C ASN A 103 10.45 6.21 17.16
N PHE A 104 11.52 6.88 17.58
CA PHE A 104 11.66 7.40 18.94
C PHE A 104 10.80 8.64 19.17
N ARG A 105 10.61 9.01 20.44
CA ARG A 105 9.95 10.27 20.79
C ARG A 105 10.70 11.46 20.16
N PRO A 106 9.98 12.52 19.74
CA PRO A 106 10.63 13.70 19.18
C PRO A 106 11.75 14.25 20.06
N GLY A 107 12.89 14.54 19.43
CA GLY A 107 14.10 15.05 20.07
C GLY A 107 15.02 14.01 20.73
N TYR A 108 14.63 12.74 20.84
CA TYR A 108 15.48 11.70 21.45
C TYR A 108 16.81 11.49 20.71
N MET A 109 16.77 11.36 19.37
CA MET A 109 17.98 11.21 18.55
C MET A 109 18.94 12.41 18.70
N ASN A 110 18.39 13.63 18.82
CA ASN A 110 19.18 14.84 19.06
C ASN A 110 19.83 14.83 20.45
N GLN A 111 19.11 14.38 21.49
CA GLN A 111 19.65 14.23 22.85
C GLN A 111 20.82 13.24 22.90
N MET A 112 20.75 12.17 22.10
CA MET A 112 21.82 11.18 21.98
C MET A 112 22.96 11.60 21.04
N GLY A 113 22.86 12.78 20.41
CA GLY A 113 23.89 13.28 19.49
C GLY A 113 23.97 12.50 18.18
N ILE A 114 22.89 11.84 17.76
CA ILE A 114 22.81 11.02 16.53
C ILE A 114 21.65 11.44 15.62
N GLY A 115 21.12 12.66 15.82
CA GLY A 115 20.06 13.22 14.99
C GLY A 115 20.53 13.69 13.62
N PHE A 116 19.57 13.98 12.73
CA PHE A 116 19.81 14.27 11.31
C PHE A 116 20.90 15.32 11.07
N GLU A 117 20.85 16.46 11.77
CA GLU A 117 21.85 17.53 11.61
C GLU A 117 23.27 17.00 11.82
N LYS A 118 23.47 16.19 12.87
CA LYS A 118 24.78 15.60 13.18
C LYS A 118 25.22 14.59 12.13
N LEU A 119 24.34 13.67 11.72
CA LEU A 119 24.68 12.64 10.73
C LEU A 119 24.98 13.26 9.36
N SER A 120 24.22 14.31 8.98
CA SER A 120 24.36 14.99 7.69
C SER A 120 25.71 15.71 7.50
N LEU A 121 26.41 16.06 8.59
CA LEU A 121 27.74 16.66 8.53
C LEU A 121 28.78 15.69 7.94
N ASN A 122 28.68 14.39 8.27
CA ASN A 122 29.60 13.37 7.78
C ASN A 122 29.07 12.66 6.53
N ASN A 123 27.75 12.67 6.32
CA ASN A 123 27.08 12.12 5.15
C ASN A 123 25.99 13.09 4.63
N PRO A 124 26.35 14.08 3.78
CA PRO A 124 25.39 15.04 3.24
C PRO A 124 24.27 14.43 2.38
N GLY A 125 24.44 13.18 1.96
CA GLY A 125 23.46 12.42 1.18
C GLY A 125 22.53 11.54 2.03
N ILE A 126 22.64 11.56 3.36
CA ILE A 126 21.83 10.67 4.21
C ILE A 126 20.35 11.06 4.18
N VAL A 127 19.47 10.07 4.04
CA VAL A 127 18.04 10.26 4.27
C VAL A 127 17.72 9.75 5.67
N MET A 128 17.06 10.57 6.49
CA MET A 128 16.56 10.14 7.80
C MET A 128 15.04 10.19 7.79
N ALA A 129 14.38 9.11 8.20
CA ALA A 129 12.93 9.05 8.33
C ALA A 129 12.54 8.87 9.80
N SER A 130 11.78 9.82 10.33
CA SER A 130 11.32 9.88 11.71
C SER A 130 9.83 9.60 11.78
N ILE A 131 9.45 8.45 12.31
CA ILE A 131 8.05 8.06 12.51
C ILE A 131 7.64 8.45 13.93
N SER A 132 6.54 9.19 14.08
CA SER A 132 6.01 9.52 15.39
C SER A 132 4.49 9.56 15.39
N PRO A 133 3.81 9.37 16.55
CA PRO A 133 2.36 9.35 16.58
C PRO A 133 1.71 10.65 16.06
N TYR A 134 2.31 11.81 16.33
CA TYR A 134 1.73 13.12 16.05
C TYR A 134 2.66 14.09 15.31
N GLY A 135 3.78 13.60 14.76
CA GLY A 135 4.81 14.42 14.11
C GLY A 135 5.90 14.93 15.06
N GLN A 136 7.04 15.36 14.50
CA GLN A 136 8.15 15.94 15.27
C GLN A 136 7.85 17.36 15.77
N THR A 137 6.77 17.99 15.29
CA THR A 137 6.39 19.37 15.59
C THR A 137 4.90 19.51 15.98
N GLY A 138 4.49 20.71 16.37
CA GLY A 138 3.11 20.99 16.76
C GLY A 138 2.81 20.72 18.25
N PRO A 139 1.59 21.03 18.72
CA PRO A 139 1.24 20.99 20.14
C PRO A 139 1.18 19.57 20.72
N TYR A 140 1.07 18.53 19.86
CA TYR A 140 0.94 17.14 20.28
C TYR A 140 2.23 16.31 20.08
N SER A 141 3.33 16.91 19.60
CA SER A 141 4.58 16.17 19.36
C SER A 141 5.11 15.47 20.62
N GLY A 142 4.87 16.03 21.81
CA GLY A 142 5.24 15.42 23.08
C GLY A 142 4.26 14.38 23.64
N PHE A 143 3.13 14.13 22.98
CA PHE A 143 2.10 13.21 23.49
C PHE A 143 2.47 11.76 23.20
N ILE A 144 2.09 10.88 24.12
CA ILE A 144 2.18 9.43 23.90
C ILE A 144 1.03 9.03 22.98
N GLY A 145 1.35 8.28 21.93
CA GLY A 145 0.37 7.71 21.03
C GLY A 145 0.66 6.24 20.79
N VAL A 146 -0.41 5.48 20.64
CA VAL A 146 -0.42 4.07 20.22
C VAL A 146 -1.51 3.93 19.17
N GLU A 147 -1.48 2.85 18.38
CA GLU A 147 -2.44 2.56 17.30
C GLU A 147 -3.88 2.94 17.66
N LEU A 148 -4.38 2.45 18.81
CA LEU A 148 -5.76 2.70 19.26
C LEU A 148 -6.06 4.19 19.45
N ILE A 149 -5.15 4.94 20.06
CA ILE A 149 -5.35 6.37 20.33
C ILE A 149 -5.27 7.17 19.02
N VAL A 150 -4.34 6.81 18.14
CA VAL A 150 -4.19 7.48 16.83
C VAL A 150 -5.41 7.22 15.94
N GLN A 151 -5.94 5.99 15.90
CA GLN A 151 -7.18 5.67 15.19
C GLN A 151 -8.37 6.48 15.71
N ALA A 152 -8.47 6.66 17.04
CA ALA A 152 -9.53 7.43 17.66
C ALA A 152 -9.41 8.92 17.32
N MET A 153 -8.22 9.50 17.48
CA MET A 153 -7.96 10.90 17.17
C MET A 153 -8.13 11.21 15.68
N GLY A 154 -7.69 10.31 14.80
CA GLY A 154 -7.79 10.44 13.35
C GLY A 154 -9.22 10.31 12.80
N GLY A 155 -10.22 10.01 13.64
CA GLY A 155 -11.63 9.93 13.23
C GLY A 155 -12.04 8.61 12.58
N VAL A 156 -11.11 7.65 12.42
CA VAL A 156 -11.38 6.34 11.80
C VAL A 156 -12.45 5.57 12.58
N MET A 157 -12.33 5.51 13.91
CA MET A 157 -13.30 4.83 14.78
C MET A 157 -14.69 5.47 14.75
N TYR A 158 -14.77 6.79 14.47
CA TYR A 158 -16.06 7.47 14.40
C TYR A 158 -16.86 7.01 13.18
N CYS A 159 -16.19 6.59 12.11
CA CYS A 159 -16.81 6.30 10.82
C CYS A 159 -17.04 4.80 10.57
N GLN A 160 -16.47 3.90 11.39
CA GLN A 160 -16.53 2.45 11.17
C GLN A 160 -17.33 1.71 12.23
N GLY A 161 -18.07 0.68 11.81
CA GLY A 161 -18.92 -0.15 12.67
C GLY A 161 -20.38 0.24 12.62
N ASP A 162 -21.12 -0.15 13.66
CA ASP A 162 -22.56 0.06 13.82
C ASP A 162 -22.83 1.35 14.63
N GLU A 163 -23.74 2.22 14.18
CA GLU A 163 -24.05 3.48 14.87
C GLU A 163 -24.67 3.24 16.25
N LEU A 164 -25.40 2.13 16.41
CA LEU A 164 -26.09 1.75 17.65
C LEU A 164 -25.14 1.12 18.69
N LYS A 165 -23.88 0.87 18.31
CA LYS A 165 -22.84 0.30 19.19
C LYS A 165 -21.78 1.34 19.52
N PRO A 166 -21.00 1.16 20.61
CA PRO A 166 -19.82 1.98 20.86
C PRO A 166 -18.87 1.98 19.65
N PRO A 167 -18.15 3.09 19.38
CA PRO A 167 -17.11 3.11 18.35
C PRO A 167 -16.15 1.93 18.51
N CYS A 168 -15.86 1.24 17.41
CA CYS A 168 -14.94 0.11 17.39
C CYS A 168 -13.65 0.48 16.66
N ALA A 169 -12.53 0.00 17.19
CA ALA A 169 -11.25 0.07 16.50
C ALA A 169 -11.24 -0.88 15.30
N ALA A 170 -10.53 -0.48 14.25
CA ALA A 170 -10.18 -1.40 13.18
C ALA A 170 -9.25 -2.50 13.74
N PRO A 171 -9.38 -3.76 13.28
CA PRO A 171 -8.52 -4.84 13.76
C PRO A 171 -7.08 -4.63 13.31
N CYS A 172 -6.13 -5.12 14.11
CA CYS A 172 -4.68 -5.03 13.86
C CYS A 172 -4.15 -3.59 13.80
N GLU A 173 -2.85 -3.45 13.59
CA GLU A 173 -2.14 -2.17 13.56
C GLU A 173 -2.17 -1.48 12.19
N GLN A 174 -3.38 -1.22 11.66
CA GLN A 174 -3.56 -0.70 10.30
C GLN A 174 -2.91 0.66 10.08
N ILE A 175 -2.99 1.58 11.04
CA ILE A 175 -2.37 2.90 10.91
C ILE A 175 -0.85 2.79 10.94
N SER A 176 -0.26 1.97 11.82
CA SER A 176 1.17 1.68 11.78
C SER A 176 1.62 1.06 10.44
N GLN A 177 0.83 0.15 9.87
CA GLN A 177 1.16 -0.45 8.56
C GLN A 177 1.10 0.60 7.44
N LEU A 178 0.03 1.39 7.38
CA LEU A 178 -0.10 2.48 6.42
C LEU A 178 1.01 3.52 6.59
N THR A 179 1.38 3.82 7.83
CA THR A 179 2.51 4.70 8.16
C THR A 179 3.79 4.15 7.57
N SER A 180 4.08 2.87 7.74
CA SER A 180 5.26 2.23 7.17
C SER A 180 5.31 2.29 5.64
N PHE A 181 4.17 2.14 4.95
CA PHE A 181 4.10 2.33 3.49
C PHE A 181 4.34 3.79 3.07
N HIS A 182 3.77 4.76 3.79
CA HIS A 182 4.01 6.17 3.53
C HIS A 182 5.47 6.56 3.79
N THR A 183 6.07 6.06 4.87
CA THR A 183 7.48 6.26 5.17
C THR A 183 8.37 5.67 4.08
N ALA A 184 8.11 4.44 3.62
CA ALA A 184 8.89 3.83 2.55
C ALA A 184 8.77 4.63 1.24
N THR A 185 7.56 5.10 0.91
CA THR A 185 7.32 5.97 -0.27
C THR A 185 8.10 7.29 -0.14
N GLY A 186 8.05 7.93 1.02
CA GLY A 186 8.79 9.16 1.31
C GLY A 186 10.31 8.96 1.22
N VAL A 187 10.83 7.85 1.74
CA VAL A 187 12.24 7.46 1.63
C VAL A 187 12.64 7.33 0.17
N LEU A 188 11.86 6.64 -0.67
CA LEU A 188 12.16 6.49 -2.09
C LEU A 188 12.12 7.83 -2.84
N ALA A 189 11.17 8.71 -2.51
CA ALA A 189 11.13 10.06 -3.05
C ALA A 189 12.37 10.88 -2.64
N ALA A 190 12.78 10.80 -1.37
CA ALA A 190 13.97 11.48 -0.87
C ALA A 190 15.26 10.95 -1.51
N ILE A 191 15.37 9.64 -1.72
CA ILE A 191 16.48 9.02 -2.44
C ILE A 191 16.50 9.49 -3.90
N ASN A 192 15.35 9.58 -4.57
CA ASN A 192 15.32 10.12 -5.93
C ASN A 192 15.75 11.60 -5.97
N HIS A 193 15.26 12.44 -5.05
CA HIS A 193 15.71 13.83 -4.92
C HIS A 193 17.22 13.93 -4.67
N ARG A 194 17.76 13.07 -3.79
CA ARG A 194 19.19 12.98 -3.53
C ARG A 194 19.98 12.60 -4.77
N ASN A 195 19.50 11.64 -5.56
CA ASN A 195 20.19 11.20 -6.77
C ASN A 195 20.25 12.31 -7.84
N LEU A 196 19.33 13.27 -7.80
CA LEU A 196 19.31 14.45 -8.68
C LEU A 196 20.13 15.63 -8.16
N THR A 197 20.19 15.81 -6.83
CA THR A 197 20.74 17.05 -6.22
C THR A 197 22.02 16.83 -5.41
N GLY A 198 22.37 15.57 -5.14
CA GLY A 198 23.42 15.16 -4.20
C GLY A 198 23.06 15.34 -2.71
N LYS A 199 21.85 15.83 -2.38
CA LYS A 199 21.46 16.20 -1.02
C LYS A 199 20.44 15.23 -0.42
N GLY A 200 20.77 14.69 0.75
CA GLY A 200 19.84 13.98 1.62
C GLY A 200 18.89 14.92 2.36
N GLN A 201 17.98 14.34 3.15
CA GLN A 201 16.98 15.11 3.91
C GLN A 201 16.38 14.30 5.06
N CYS A 202 15.77 15.01 6.02
CA CYS A 202 14.94 14.40 7.05
C CYS A 202 13.48 14.38 6.61
N ILE A 203 12.77 13.28 6.88
CA ILE A 203 11.35 13.07 6.60
C ILE A 203 10.65 12.92 7.94
N ASP A 204 9.74 13.84 8.27
CA ASP A 204 8.85 13.74 9.42
C ASP A 204 7.56 13.03 9.01
N VAL A 205 7.25 11.90 9.65
CA VAL A 205 6.05 11.10 9.35
C VAL A 205 5.17 11.00 10.58
N SER A 206 3.96 11.55 10.48
CA SER A 206 2.94 11.55 11.52
C SER A 206 1.88 10.46 11.27
N MET A 207 1.75 9.53 12.22
CA MET A 207 0.69 8.51 12.17
C MET A 207 -0.71 9.16 12.19
N TYR A 208 -0.87 10.24 12.94
CA TYR A 208 -2.13 10.98 13.06
C TYR A 208 -2.55 11.66 11.76
N GLU A 209 -1.62 12.28 11.04
CA GLU A 209 -1.92 12.89 9.74
C GLU A 209 -2.35 11.83 8.71
N ILE A 210 -1.70 10.66 8.74
CA ILE A 210 -2.07 9.52 7.89
C ILE A 210 -3.47 8.99 8.24
N ALA A 211 -3.78 8.87 9.53
CA ALA A 211 -5.12 8.46 9.97
C ALA A 211 -6.20 9.47 9.55
N ALA A 212 -5.92 10.78 9.68
CA ALA A 212 -6.83 11.85 9.31
C ALA A 212 -7.05 11.96 7.79
N GLN A 213 -6.09 11.51 6.99
CA GLN A 213 -6.21 11.46 5.53
C GLN A 213 -7.19 10.39 5.04
N LEU A 214 -7.45 9.34 5.84
CA LEU A 214 -8.32 8.25 5.41
C LEU A 214 -9.76 8.73 5.15
N LEU A 215 -10.43 8.02 4.23
CA LEU A 215 -11.87 8.14 3.93
C LEU A 215 -12.33 9.45 3.25
N PHE A 216 -11.43 10.36 2.84
CA PHE A 216 -11.79 11.65 2.21
C PHE A 216 -12.69 12.53 3.11
N ASN A 217 -12.73 12.21 4.40
CA ASN A 217 -13.71 12.76 5.34
C ASN A 217 -13.55 14.27 5.49
N ILE A 218 -12.31 14.75 5.56
CA ILE A 218 -12.02 16.18 5.67
C ILE A 218 -12.52 16.92 4.44
N THR A 219 -12.28 16.39 3.23
CA THR A 219 -12.72 17.05 1.99
C THR A 219 -14.25 17.03 1.85
N ARG A 220 -14.93 15.95 2.25
CA ARG A 220 -16.41 15.90 2.30
C ARG A 220 -16.98 16.92 3.28
N TYR A 221 -16.41 16.97 4.49
CA TYR A 221 -16.86 17.87 5.54
C TYR A 221 -16.65 19.34 5.17
N THR A 222 -15.50 19.70 4.58
CA THR A 222 -15.21 21.10 4.21
C THR A 222 -16.02 21.59 3.03
N TYR A 223 -16.41 20.70 2.11
CA TYR A 223 -17.28 21.07 0.98
C TYR A 223 -18.74 21.22 1.39
N ASP A 224 -19.28 20.21 2.06
CA ASP A 224 -20.74 20.06 2.21
C ASP A 224 -21.21 20.02 3.68
N GLY A 225 -20.29 20.11 4.65
CA GLY A 225 -20.59 19.88 6.07
C GLY A 225 -20.95 18.42 6.38
N ASP A 226 -20.69 17.52 5.43
CA ASP A 226 -21.04 16.10 5.55
C ASP A 226 -20.15 15.41 6.60
N ILE A 227 -20.79 14.88 7.64
CA ILE A 227 -20.15 14.13 8.70
C ILE A 227 -20.39 12.65 8.43
N ALA A 228 -19.34 11.96 7.98
CA ALA A 228 -19.38 10.51 7.80
C ALA A 228 -19.72 9.80 9.13
N ARG A 229 -20.62 8.82 9.06
CA ARG A 229 -21.10 8.06 10.22
C ARG A 229 -20.93 6.56 10.02
N ARG A 230 -21.00 5.84 11.14
CA ARG A 230 -21.11 4.38 11.19
C ARG A 230 -22.44 3.96 10.53
N MET A 231 -22.39 3.02 9.60
CA MET A 231 -23.59 2.54 8.88
C MET A 231 -23.91 1.07 9.19
N GLY A 232 -23.11 0.41 10.03
CA GLY A 232 -23.27 -1.01 10.35
C GLY A 232 -23.19 -1.88 9.10
N SER A 233 -24.17 -2.77 8.96
CA SER A 233 -24.29 -3.65 7.78
C SER A 233 -25.14 -3.06 6.64
N THR A 234 -25.65 -1.83 6.81
CA THR A 234 -26.49 -1.17 5.80
C THR A 234 -25.59 -0.54 4.73
N PRO A 235 -25.74 -0.94 3.47
CA PRO A 235 -24.86 -0.43 2.41
C PRO A 235 -25.28 0.97 1.94
N ILE A 236 -24.30 1.82 1.61
CA ILE A 236 -24.55 3.15 1.01
C ILE A 236 -25.15 3.01 -0.41
N ILE A 237 -24.80 1.93 -1.11
CA ILE A 237 -25.35 1.58 -2.42
C ILE A 237 -25.93 0.19 -2.30
N ALA A 238 -27.25 0.02 -2.43
CA ALA A 238 -27.87 -1.29 -2.29
C ALA A 238 -28.12 -1.98 -3.65
N PRO A 239 -27.91 -3.31 -3.74
CA PRO A 239 -27.22 -4.17 -2.77
C PRO A 239 -25.70 -4.19 -2.98
N ASN A 240 -24.94 -3.69 -2.01
CA ASN A 240 -23.47 -3.79 -1.95
C ASN A 240 -23.02 -3.98 -0.48
N GLY A 241 -23.16 -5.20 0.05
CA GLY A 241 -23.03 -5.45 1.49
C GLY A 241 -22.63 -6.88 1.85
N HIS A 242 -22.84 -7.23 3.12
CA HIS A 242 -22.58 -8.55 3.68
C HIS A 242 -23.89 -9.23 4.07
N TYR A 243 -24.07 -10.47 3.60
CA TYR A 243 -25.30 -11.23 3.71
C TYR A 243 -25.02 -12.59 4.34
N ALA A 244 -25.88 -12.99 5.28
CA ALA A 244 -25.77 -14.29 5.93
C ALA A 244 -26.33 -15.38 5.00
N CYS A 245 -25.58 -16.46 4.86
CA CYS A 245 -26.00 -17.75 4.32
C CYS A 245 -26.29 -18.70 5.49
N SER A 246 -26.71 -19.93 5.22
CA SER A 246 -26.99 -20.93 6.26
C SER A 246 -25.76 -21.35 7.08
N ASP A 247 -24.56 -21.22 6.52
CA ASP A 247 -23.29 -21.72 7.07
C ASP A 247 -22.14 -20.68 7.04
N GLY A 248 -22.46 -19.39 6.85
CA GLY A 248 -21.44 -18.34 6.83
C GLY A 248 -21.95 -17.02 6.27
N TYR A 249 -21.03 -16.21 5.75
CA TYR A 249 -21.35 -14.92 5.16
C TYR A 249 -20.73 -14.78 3.77
N ILE A 250 -21.45 -14.10 2.89
CA ILE A 250 -20.93 -13.62 1.61
C ILE A 250 -20.91 -12.10 1.58
N SER A 251 -20.07 -11.54 0.72
CA SER A 251 -20.15 -10.16 0.28
C SER A 251 -20.61 -10.13 -1.17
N LEU A 252 -21.63 -9.33 -1.45
CA LEU A 252 -22.21 -9.15 -2.79
C LEU A 252 -22.11 -7.68 -3.17
N ALA A 253 -21.67 -7.41 -4.41
CA ALA A 253 -21.61 -6.08 -4.97
C ALA A 253 -22.36 -5.98 -6.31
N VAL A 254 -23.49 -5.27 -6.34
CA VAL A 254 -24.21 -4.91 -7.56
C VAL A 254 -23.75 -3.54 -8.05
N LEU A 255 -22.85 -3.57 -9.02
CA LEU A 255 -22.12 -2.40 -9.54
C LEU A 255 -22.73 -1.77 -10.81
N GLU A 256 -23.54 -2.51 -11.56
CA GLU A 256 -24.09 -2.09 -12.85
C GLU A 256 -25.56 -2.51 -12.97
N ASN A 257 -26.33 -1.84 -13.83
CA ASN A 257 -27.75 -2.16 -14.02
C ASN A 257 -27.98 -3.60 -14.49
N ARG A 258 -27.10 -4.15 -15.33
CA ARG A 258 -27.18 -5.57 -15.72
C ARG A 258 -27.03 -6.53 -14.53
N HIS A 259 -26.21 -6.18 -13.52
CA HIS A 259 -26.08 -7.00 -12.32
C HIS A 259 -27.36 -6.92 -11.47
N TRP A 260 -27.99 -5.75 -11.43
CA TRP A 260 -29.28 -5.57 -10.74
C TRP A 260 -30.39 -6.39 -11.40
N GLU A 261 -30.55 -6.26 -12.71
CA GLU A 261 -31.55 -6.99 -13.50
C GLU A 261 -31.40 -8.51 -13.33
N GLU A 262 -30.16 -9.01 -13.36
CA GLU A 262 -29.89 -10.44 -13.17
C GLU A 262 -30.19 -10.91 -11.74
N LEU A 263 -29.84 -10.11 -10.72
CA LEU A 263 -30.17 -10.43 -9.33
C LEU A 263 -31.69 -10.47 -9.10
N VAL A 264 -32.43 -9.46 -9.57
CA VAL A 264 -33.89 -9.42 -9.44
C VAL A 264 -34.56 -10.59 -10.15
N ARG A 265 -34.09 -10.93 -11.35
CA ARG A 265 -34.57 -12.12 -12.08
C ARG A 265 -34.29 -13.41 -11.32
N TRP A 266 -33.12 -13.55 -10.70
CA TRP A 266 -32.77 -14.74 -9.93
C TRP A 266 -33.59 -14.86 -8.64
N MET A 267 -33.87 -13.74 -7.97
CA MET A 267 -34.73 -13.69 -6.78
C MET A 267 -36.20 -13.98 -7.10
N ASP A 268 -36.61 -13.81 -8.36
CA ASP A 268 -38.00 -13.90 -8.80
C ASP A 268 -38.95 -13.05 -7.92
N ASN A 269 -38.52 -11.81 -7.63
CA ASN A 269 -39.21 -10.94 -6.69
C ASN A 269 -40.06 -9.88 -7.41
N GLU A 270 -41.39 -9.97 -7.26
CA GLU A 270 -42.34 -9.06 -7.92
C GLU A 270 -42.19 -7.60 -7.50
N THR A 271 -41.80 -7.33 -6.26
CA THR A 271 -41.67 -5.94 -5.74
C THR A 271 -40.47 -5.24 -6.35
N LEU A 272 -39.33 -5.94 -6.42
CA LEU A 272 -38.09 -5.41 -7.00
C LEU A 272 -38.07 -5.43 -8.52
N ALA A 273 -39.02 -6.15 -9.15
CA ALA A 273 -39.23 -6.13 -10.60
C ALA A 273 -39.84 -4.82 -11.14
N ASP A 274 -40.33 -3.92 -10.26
CA ASP A 274 -40.78 -2.59 -10.67
C ASP A 274 -39.64 -1.82 -11.38
N PRO A 275 -39.86 -1.30 -12.60
CA PRO A 275 -38.84 -0.60 -13.37
C PRO A 275 -38.21 0.62 -12.67
N THR A 276 -38.88 1.22 -11.67
CA THR A 276 -38.32 2.31 -10.87
C THR A 276 -37.03 1.89 -10.15
N TRP A 277 -36.92 0.62 -9.74
CA TRP A 277 -35.71 0.09 -9.12
C TRP A 277 -34.53 -0.04 -10.07
N ASN A 278 -34.72 0.11 -11.39
CA ASN A 278 -33.60 0.13 -12.34
C ASN A 278 -32.77 1.43 -12.24
N ASP A 279 -33.33 2.50 -11.65
CA ASP A 279 -32.57 3.71 -11.34
C ASP A 279 -31.71 3.52 -10.08
N MET A 280 -30.39 3.59 -10.26
CA MET A 280 -29.42 3.50 -9.16
C MET A 280 -29.62 4.58 -8.08
N ASN A 281 -30.06 5.78 -8.45
CA ASN A 281 -30.32 6.84 -7.47
C ASN A 281 -31.55 6.56 -6.63
N PHE A 282 -32.56 5.90 -7.21
CA PHE A 282 -33.72 5.43 -6.47
C PHE A 282 -33.33 4.30 -5.49
N ARG A 283 -32.51 3.34 -5.93
CA ARG A 283 -31.96 2.31 -5.03
C ARG A 283 -31.18 2.89 -3.85
N ARG A 284 -30.44 3.99 -4.07
CA ARG A 284 -29.67 4.69 -3.02
C ARG A 284 -30.54 5.45 -2.01
N SER A 285 -31.75 5.86 -2.38
CA SER A 285 -32.62 6.57 -1.46
C SER A 285 -33.41 5.64 -0.54
N GLN A 286 -33.45 4.35 -0.85
CA GLN A 286 -34.19 3.32 -0.09
C GLN A 286 -33.39 2.01 0.04
N PRO A 287 -32.13 2.04 0.51
CA PRO A 287 -31.28 0.86 0.59
C PRO A 287 -31.87 -0.23 1.50
N GLU A 288 -32.60 0.16 2.55
CA GLU A 288 -33.22 -0.75 3.52
C GLU A 288 -34.30 -1.65 2.91
N VAL A 289 -35.05 -1.17 1.91
CA VAL A 289 -36.10 -1.97 1.26
C VAL A 289 -35.48 -3.10 0.45
N ILE A 290 -34.44 -2.79 -0.32
CA ILE A 290 -33.69 -3.77 -1.12
C ILE A 290 -33.03 -4.79 -0.19
N ASP A 291 -32.42 -4.32 0.89
CA ASP A 291 -31.65 -5.15 1.81
C ASP A 291 -32.52 -6.23 2.48
N ILE A 292 -33.79 -5.94 2.77
CA ILE A 292 -34.75 -6.93 3.32
C ILE A 292 -34.91 -8.12 2.37
N PHE A 293 -35.24 -7.87 1.10
CA PHE A 293 -35.48 -8.93 0.13
C PHE A 293 -34.20 -9.70 -0.20
N VAL A 294 -33.08 -8.99 -0.34
CA VAL A 294 -31.79 -9.62 -0.66
C VAL A 294 -31.30 -10.48 0.51
N ARG A 295 -31.47 -10.04 1.77
CA ARG A 295 -31.14 -10.87 2.94
C ARG A 295 -31.99 -12.12 3.03
N ASP A 296 -33.31 -11.99 2.87
CA ASP A 296 -34.23 -13.13 2.93
C ASP A 296 -33.86 -14.18 1.86
N PHE A 297 -33.67 -13.73 0.63
CA PHE A 297 -33.25 -14.58 -0.48
C PHE A 297 -31.92 -15.31 -0.21
N ILE A 298 -30.88 -14.58 0.18
CA ILE A 298 -29.53 -15.15 0.36
C ILE A 298 -29.47 -16.11 1.56
N SER A 299 -30.31 -15.89 2.57
CA SER A 299 -30.37 -16.75 3.76
C SER A 299 -30.77 -18.21 3.46
N GLY A 300 -31.41 -18.45 2.31
CA GLY A 300 -31.80 -19.79 1.86
C GLY A 300 -30.67 -20.62 1.25
N PHE A 301 -29.47 -20.06 1.06
CA PHE A 301 -28.33 -20.74 0.43
C PHE A 301 -27.23 -21.08 1.44
N SER A 302 -26.46 -22.13 1.16
CA SER A 302 -25.11 -22.25 1.69
C SER A 302 -24.18 -21.25 0.99
N VAL A 303 -23.04 -20.92 1.61
CA VAL A 303 -22.04 -20.03 0.99
C VAL A 303 -21.61 -20.57 -0.37
N GLU A 304 -21.29 -21.86 -0.46
CA GLU A 304 -20.76 -22.47 -1.68
C GLU A 304 -21.81 -22.47 -2.81
N ASP A 305 -23.04 -22.90 -2.51
CA ASP A 305 -24.13 -22.94 -3.50
C ASP A 305 -24.45 -21.53 -4.05
N PHE A 306 -24.38 -20.51 -3.18
CA PHE A 306 -24.60 -19.14 -3.59
C PHE A 306 -23.48 -18.65 -4.52
N LEU A 307 -22.22 -18.90 -4.16
CA LEU A 307 -21.06 -18.47 -4.95
C LEU A 307 -21.08 -19.11 -6.34
N GLU A 308 -21.30 -20.43 -6.45
CA GLU A 308 -21.36 -21.12 -7.74
C GLU A 308 -22.44 -20.51 -8.66
N GLN A 309 -23.64 -20.29 -8.10
CA GLN A 309 -24.75 -19.72 -8.86
C GLN A 309 -24.52 -18.26 -9.24
N ALA A 310 -23.97 -17.45 -8.34
CA ALA A 310 -23.67 -16.05 -8.61
C ALA A 310 -22.53 -15.88 -9.64
N TYR A 311 -21.50 -16.74 -9.60
CA TYR A 311 -20.43 -16.73 -10.60
C TYR A 311 -20.92 -17.08 -12.00
N SER A 312 -21.80 -18.08 -12.12
CA SER A 312 -22.43 -18.42 -13.42
C SER A 312 -23.26 -17.27 -14.01
N ARG A 313 -23.68 -16.32 -13.17
CA ARG A 313 -24.46 -15.13 -13.53
C ARG A 313 -23.60 -13.87 -13.66
N HIS A 314 -22.28 -13.99 -13.55
CA HIS A 314 -21.34 -12.87 -13.60
C HIS A 314 -21.61 -11.78 -12.55
N LEU A 315 -22.10 -12.16 -11.36
CA LEU A 315 -22.25 -11.26 -10.22
C LEU A 315 -20.92 -11.17 -9.44
N ALA A 316 -20.60 -9.98 -8.94
CA ALA A 316 -19.43 -9.77 -8.10
C ALA A 316 -19.73 -10.23 -6.67
N VAL A 317 -19.27 -11.42 -6.31
CA VAL A 317 -19.49 -12.03 -5.01
C VAL A 317 -18.22 -12.68 -4.46
N SER A 318 -18.10 -12.74 -3.14
CA SER A 318 -17.05 -13.49 -2.44
C SER A 318 -17.57 -14.03 -1.12
N ARG A 319 -17.00 -15.13 -0.63
CA ARG A 319 -17.05 -15.49 0.79
C ARG A 319 -16.47 -14.36 1.63
N VAL A 320 -17.03 -14.12 2.82
CA VAL A 320 -16.33 -13.39 3.89
C VAL A 320 -15.37 -14.38 4.54
N ASN A 321 -14.13 -14.39 4.06
CA ASN A 321 -13.12 -15.38 4.45
C ASN A 321 -12.72 -15.27 5.92
N GLU A 322 -12.54 -16.42 6.56
CA GLU A 322 -11.71 -16.56 7.76
C GLU A 322 -10.23 -16.71 7.37
N ILE A 323 -9.32 -16.64 8.34
CA ILE A 323 -7.87 -16.71 8.07
C ILE A 323 -7.47 -18.08 7.48
N SER A 324 -8.12 -19.17 7.89
CA SER A 324 -7.90 -20.50 7.32
C SER A 324 -8.25 -20.58 5.84
N ASP A 325 -9.28 -19.86 5.39
CA ASP A 325 -9.68 -19.82 4.00
C ASP A 325 -8.59 -19.18 3.12
N LEU A 326 -7.88 -18.17 3.64
CA LEU A 326 -6.77 -17.53 2.93
C LEU A 326 -5.61 -18.52 2.69
N ALA A 327 -5.24 -19.32 3.69
CA ALA A 327 -4.20 -20.34 3.54
C ALA A 327 -4.57 -21.42 2.51
N GLN A 328 -5.87 -21.64 2.28
CA GLN A 328 -6.38 -22.63 1.33
C GLN A 328 -6.69 -22.06 -0.05
N SER A 329 -6.76 -20.73 -0.19
CA SER A 329 -7.12 -20.01 -1.42
C SER A 329 -6.34 -20.49 -2.65
N SER A 330 -7.07 -20.93 -3.68
CA SER A 330 -6.51 -21.28 -5.00
C SER A 330 -5.83 -20.08 -5.66
N GLN A 331 -6.46 -18.91 -5.60
CA GLN A 331 -5.92 -17.67 -6.17
C GLN A 331 -4.57 -17.29 -5.54
N LEU A 332 -4.48 -17.31 -4.20
CA LEU A 332 -3.24 -16.92 -3.51
C LEU A 332 -2.11 -17.93 -3.73
N LYS A 333 -2.45 -19.23 -3.86
CA LYS A 333 -1.50 -20.29 -4.22
C LYS A 333 -0.98 -20.12 -5.65
N GLU A 334 -1.87 -19.99 -6.64
CA GLU A 334 -1.50 -19.82 -8.05
C GLU A 334 -0.62 -18.59 -8.25
N ARG A 335 -0.94 -17.50 -7.56
CA ARG A 335 -0.15 -16.26 -7.60
C ARG A 335 1.16 -16.33 -6.81
N ASN A 336 1.49 -17.46 -6.19
CA ASN A 336 2.65 -17.62 -5.30
C ASN A 336 2.73 -16.50 -4.25
N TYR A 337 1.58 -16.15 -3.66
CA TYR A 337 1.49 -15.03 -2.72
C TYR A 337 2.17 -15.38 -1.40
N PHE A 338 1.80 -16.51 -0.78
CA PHE A 338 2.50 -16.97 0.41
C PHE A 338 3.85 -17.59 0.03
N ARG A 339 4.88 -17.24 0.80
CA ARG A 339 6.23 -17.79 0.66
C ARG A 339 6.52 -18.70 1.83
N GLU A 340 7.19 -19.81 1.55
CA GLU A 340 7.67 -20.72 2.57
C GLU A 340 9.04 -20.24 3.07
N ILE A 341 9.17 -19.99 4.37
CA ILE A 341 10.44 -19.68 5.02
C ILE A 341 10.84 -20.86 5.90
N ILE A 342 12.08 -21.31 5.72
CA ILE A 342 12.71 -22.30 6.60
C ILE A 342 13.46 -21.54 7.69
N ASP A 343 12.87 -21.51 8.88
CA ASP A 343 13.48 -20.87 10.04
C ASP A 343 14.13 -21.92 10.96
N PRO A 344 15.41 -21.75 11.36
CA PRO A 344 16.09 -22.69 12.24
C PRO A 344 15.45 -22.87 13.63
N GLU A 345 14.74 -21.86 14.14
CA GLU A 345 14.16 -21.85 15.49
C GLU A 345 12.71 -22.32 15.51
N ILE A 346 11.91 -21.92 14.52
CA ILE A 346 10.47 -22.22 14.49
C ILE A 346 10.04 -23.18 13.36
N GLY A 347 11.00 -23.62 12.55
CA GLY A 347 10.76 -24.54 11.44
C GLY A 347 10.16 -23.85 10.22
N THR A 348 9.65 -24.66 9.31
CA THR A 348 9.03 -24.22 8.06
C THR A 348 7.67 -23.58 8.32
N HIS A 349 7.45 -22.37 7.82
CA HIS A 349 6.16 -21.68 7.92
C HIS A 349 5.91 -20.75 6.73
N LEU A 350 4.63 -20.39 6.52
CA LEU A 350 4.23 -19.45 5.47
C LEU A 350 4.30 -18.01 5.97
N VAL A 351 4.82 -17.13 5.13
CA VAL A 351 4.73 -15.68 5.30
C VAL A 351 4.09 -15.02 4.08
N PRO A 352 3.40 -13.88 4.23
CA PRO A 352 2.92 -13.10 3.09
C PRO A 352 4.09 -12.62 2.22
N GLY A 353 4.03 -12.90 0.92
CA GLY A 353 4.92 -12.30 -0.06
C GLY A 353 4.46 -10.91 -0.50
N PRO A 354 5.20 -10.27 -1.42
CA PRO A 354 4.84 -8.94 -1.89
C PRO A 354 3.50 -8.97 -2.65
N PRO A 355 2.60 -7.98 -2.46
CA PRO A 355 1.33 -7.87 -3.18
C PRO A 355 1.49 -7.31 -4.60
N TYR A 356 2.72 -7.24 -5.11
CA TYR A 356 3.09 -6.77 -6.45
C TYR A 356 4.08 -7.74 -7.12
N ARG A 357 4.21 -7.64 -8.44
CA ARG A 357 5.09 -8.49 -9.26
C ARG A 357 5.91 -7.58 -10.19
N PHE A 358 7.21 -7.51 -9.95
CA PHE A 358 8.14 -6.83 -10.85
C PHE A 358 8.54 -7.77 -11.97
N GLY A 359 8.44 -7.32 -13.22
CA GLY A 359 8.80 -8.12 -14.39
C GLY A 359 10.32 -8.25 -14.61
N LEU A 360 11.13 -7.33 -14.07
CA LEU A 360 12.59 -7.31 -14.25
C LEU A 360 13.35 -7.54 -12.94
N THR A 361 12.87 -6.93 -11.85
CA THR A 361 13.55 -6.91 -10.55
C THR A 361 12.74 -7.64 -9.48
N PRO A 362 12.63 -8.99 -9.53
CA PRO A 362 11.83 -9.74 -8.58
C PRO A 362 12.26 -9.45 -7.14
N SER A 363 11.26 -9.36 -6.26
CA SER A 363 11.48 -9.21 -4.82
C SER A 363 12.07 -10.50 -4.25
N ALA A 364 13.10 -10.34 -3.42
CA ALA A 364 13.80 -11.45 -2.76
C ALA A 364 13.39 -11.47 -1.28
N SER A 365 12.36 -12.26 -0.96
CA SER A 365 11.96 -12.51 0.43
C SER A 365 12.28 -13.95 0.82
N GLU A 366 13.53 -14.20 1.17
CA GLU A 366 14.05 -15.57 1.30
C GLU A 366 14.75 -15.86 2.64
N ARG A 367 15.10 -14.83 3.41
CA ARG A 367 15.85 -15.00 4.67
C ARG A 367 14.92 -14.94 5.89
N PRO A 368 15.05 -15.88 6.85
CA PRO A 368 14.33 -15.79 8.11
C PRO A 368 14.77 -14.56 8.90
N THR A 369 14.04 -14.27 9.97
CA THR A 369 14.34 -13.16 10.87
C THR A 369 15.64 -13.42 11.64
N PRO A 370 16.54 -12.44 11.79
CA PRO A 370 17.85 -12.67 12.40
C PRO A 370 17.77 -12.87 13.92
N ARG A 371 18.67 -13.71 14.44
CA ARG A 371 18.94 -13.75 15.89
C ARG A 371 19.50 -12.41 16.36
N LEU A 372 19.29 -12.09 17.63
CA LEU A 372 19.79 -10.85 18.22
C LEU A 372 21.32 -10.78 18.08
N GLY A 373 21.82 -9.76 17.39
CA GLY A 373 23.26 -9.55 17.21
C GLY A 373 23.94 -10.53 16.25
N GLU A 374 23.19 -11.33 15.50
CA GLU A 374 23.73 -12.38 14.62
C GLU A 374 24.77 -11.86 13.61
N HIS A 375 24.68 -10.60 13.22
CA HIS A 375 25.46 -10.03 12.14
C HIS A 375 26.47 -8.98 12.62
N GLN A 376 26.85 -9.01 13.90
CA GLN A 376 27.75 -8.03 14.52
C GLN A 376 29.05 -7.84 13.70
N GLU A 377 29.76 -8.93 13.41
CA GLU A 377 31.03 -8.90 12.66
C GLU A 377 30.84 -8.44 11.22
N ARG A 378 29.78 -8.91 10.54
CA ARG A 378 29.46 -8.55 9.15
C ARG A 378 29.29 -7.04 9.01
N VAL A 379 28.51 -6.43 9.89
CA VAL A 379 28.15 -5.01 9.76
C VAL A 379 29.29 -4.12 10.27
N ILE A 380 29.92 -4.48 11.39
CA ILE A 380 31.03 -3.70 11.95
C ILE A 380 32.27 -3.74 11.03
N GLY A 381 32.51 -4.87 10.34
CA GLY A 381 33.63 -5.02 9.43
C GLY A 381 33.45 -4.36 8.06
N LYS A 382 32.24 -3.88 7.71
CA LYS A 382 32.01 -3.17 6.44
C LYS A 382 32.77 -1.86 6.42
N THR A 383 33.54 -1.64 5.37
CA THR A 383 34.26 -0.38 5.13
C THR A 383 33.59 0.42 4.03
N ARG A 384 33.76 1.75 4.07
CA ARG A 384 33.11 2.76 3.21
C ARG A 384 33.32 2.57 1.70
N THR A 385 34.19 1.67 1.26
CA THR A 385 34.58 1.46 -0.14
C THR A 385 33.52 0.79 -1.03
N ASP A 386 32.45 0.22 -0.45
CA ASP A 386 31.41 -0.49 -1.21
C ASP A 386 30.31 0.44 -1.76
N ARG A 387 30.51 1.77 -1.77
CA ARG A 387 29.66 2.62 -2.59
C ARG A 387 29.79 2.15 -4.04
N LEU A 388 28.73 1.53 -4.57
CA LEU A 388 28.40 1.68 -5.98
C LEU A 388 28.48 3.19 -6.21
N ASN A 389 29.51 3.63 -6.94
CA ASN A 389 29.69 5.03 -7.30
C ASN A 389 28.33 5.52 -7.77
N LEU A 390 27.65 6.32 -6.93
CA LEU A 390 26.36 6.91 -7.24
C LEU A 390 26.67 7.83 -8.41
N LYS A 391 26.58 7.29 -9.62
CA LYS A 391 26.53 8.12 -10.82
C LYS A 391 25.32 9.01 -10.60
N GLU A 392 25.48 10.30 -10.82
CA GLU A 392 24.33 11.17 -11.06
C GLU A 392 23.38 10.41 -11.98
N ALA A 393 22.10 10.37 -11.62
CA ALA A 393 21.11 9.71 -12.45
C ALA A 393 21.17 10.38 -13.82
N ASN A 394 21.78 9.70 -14.80
CA ASN A 394 21.81 10.17 -16.18
C ASN A 394 20.50 9.76 -16.86
N ASP A 395 19.39 10.03 -16.19
CA ASP A 395 18.04 9.75 -16.65
C ASP A 395 17.48 10.87 -17.54
N GLY A 396 18.36 11.78 -17.97
CA GLY A 396 18.04 12.88 -18.88
C GLY A 396 17.32 14.06 -18.22
N ARG A 397 17.01 14.00 -16.92
CA ARG A 397 16.39 15.13 -16.21
C ARG A 397 17.43 16.21 -15.91
N THR A 398 17.29 17.38 -16.54
CA THR A 398 18.22 18.51 -16.41
C THR A 398 17.54 19.76 -15.84
N GLY A 399 18.24 20.52 -14.99
CA GLY A 399 17.78 21.83 -14.49
C GLY A 399 17.70 21.90 -12.95
N ASN A 400 17.23 23.04 -12.43
CA ASN A 400 16.94 23.21 -10.99
C ASN A 400 15.64 22.48 -10.65
N LEU A 401 15.70 21.16 -10.51
CA LEU A 401 14.58 20.33 -10.09
C LEU A 401 14.29 20.59 -8.60
N THR A 402 13.07 21.01 -8.29
CA THR A 402 12.64 21.34 -6.92
C THR A 402 11.81 20.23 -6.29
N LEU A 403 11.20 19.36 -7.09
CA LEU A 403 10.36 18.25 -6.61
C LEU A 403 10.95 16.90 -7.00
N PRO A 404 10.79 15.85 -6.16
CA PRO A 404 11.43 14.56 -6.38
C PRO A 404 11.11 13.90 -7.72
N LEU A 405 9.89 14.01 -8.24
CA LEU A 405 9.49 13.36 -9.49
C LEU A 405 9.36 14.36 -10.65
N GLN A 406 9.86 15.59 -10.50
CA GLN A 406 9.87 16.55 -11.58
C GLN A 406 10.62 15.99 -12.80
N GLY A 407 10.04 16.17 -13.98
CA GLY A 407 10.55 15.63 -15.23
C GLY A 407 10.06 14.23 -15.58
N ILE A 408 9.36 13.53 -14.67
CA ILE A 408 8.69 12.26 -14.96
C ILE A 408 7.29 12.55 -15.50
N ARG A 409 6.90 11.88 -16.59
CA ARG A 409 5.56 11.92 -17.16
C ARG A 409 4.84 10.58 -16.98
N VAL A 410 3.60 10.66 -16.51
CA VAL A 410 2.73 9.51 -16.26
C VAL A 410 1.47 9.63 -17.11
N LEU A 411 1.20 8.60 -17.93
CA LEU A 411 -0.06 8.42 -18.63
C LEU A 411 -1.02 7.60 -17.75
N ASP A 412 -2.05 8.26 -17.20
CA ASP A 412 -3.06 7.66 -16.32
C ASP A 412 -4.29 7.24 -17.13
N LEU A 413 -4.39 5.94 -17.43
CA LEU A 413 -5.56 5.33 -18.07
C LEU A 413 -6.55 4.76 -17.04
N SER A 414 -6.29 4.97 -15.75
CA SER A 414 -7.05 4.36 -14.68
C SER A 414 -8.28 5.18 -14.29
N ARG A 415 -9.25 4.51 -13.67
CA ARG A 415 -10.52 5.10 -13.23
C ARG A 415 -10.84 4.74 -11.79
N VAL A 416 -11.72 5.54 -11.19
CA VAL A 416 -12.29 5.33 -9.86
C VAL A 416 -11.27 5.59 -8.74
N TRP A 417 -10.72 4.57 -8.09
CA TRP A 417 -10.00 4.75 -6.81
C TRP A 417 -8.49 4.52 -6.89
N SER A 418 -8.04 3.26 -6.96
CA SER A 418 -6.66 2.88 -6.67
C SER A 418 -5.64 3.54 -7.62
N GLY A 419 -5.89 3.48 -8.93
CA GLY A 419 -5.03 4.09 -9.93
C GLY A 419 -5.03 5.60 -9.87
N PRO A 420 -6.21 6.27 -9.80
CA PRO A 420 -6.24 7.72 -9.65
C PRO A 420 -5.55 8.22 -8.37
N PHE A 421 -5.73 7.51 -7.26
CA PHE A 421 -5.08 7.82 -5.99
C PHE A 421 -3.56 7.65 -6.07
N ALA A 422 -3.06 6.53 -6.62
CA ALA A 422 -1.63 6.31 -6.81
C ALA A 422 -0.97 7.41 -7.66
N THR A 423 -1.59 7.76 -8.80
CA THR A 423 -1.06 8.80 -9.69
C THR A 423 -1.16 10.20 -9.11
N ARG A 424 -2.14 10.48 -8.23
CA ARG A 424 -2.16 11.73 -7.44
C ARG A 424 -0.90 11.86 -6.60
N TYR A 425 -0.47 10.83 -5.87
CA TYR A 425 0.76 10.91 -5.07
C TYR A 425 1.98 11.22 -5.93
N LEU A 426 2.08 10.59 -7.11
CA LEU A 426 3.14 10.89 -8.05
C LEU A 426 3.10 12.36 -8.51
N GLY A 427 1.89 12.88 -8.79
CA GLY A 427 1.69 14.28 -9.17
C GLY A 427 2.02 15.26 -8.03
N ASP A 428 1.62 14.96 -6.80
CA ASP A 428 1.94 15.74 -5.60
C ASP A 428 3.46 15.79 -5.34
N LEU A 429 4.20 14.76 -5.79
CA LEU A 429 5.67 14.70 -5.79
C LEU A 429 6.31 15.33 -7.05
N GLY A 430 5.53 15.94 -7.93
CA GLY A 430 6.00 16.74 -9.08
C GLY A 430 5.97 16.06 -10.44
N ALA A 431 5.47 14.82 -10.55
CA ALA A 431 5.31 14.17 -11.86
C ALA A 431 4.21 14.85 -12.69
N GLU A 432 4.39 14.91 -14.01
CA GLU A 432 3.35 15.37 -14.93
C GLU A 432 2.38 14.22 -15.21
N ILE A 433 1.17 14.31 -14.66
CA ILE A 433 0.13 13.30 -14.88
C ILE A 433 -0.81 13.72 -16.01
N ILE A 434 -0.95 12.87 -17.03
CA ILE A 434 -1.93 13.01 -18.11
C ILE A 434 -3.02 11.96 -17.91
N LYS A 435 -4.17 12.36 -17.36
CA LYS A 435 -5.33 11.48 -17.22
C LYS A 435 -6.11 11.42 -18.51
N VAL A 436 -6.35 10.21 -19.00
CA VAL A 436 -7.20 9.96 -20.17
C VAL A 436 -8.59 9.53 -19.71
N GLU A 437 -9.60 10.29 -20.13
CA GLU A 437 -11.01 9.93 -19.95
C GLU A 437 -11.69 9.75 -21.31
N THR A 438 -12.85 9.08 -21.35
CA THR A 438 -13.68 8.98 -22.56
C THR A 438 -15.03 9.64 -22.32
N ASN A 439 -15.66 10.20 -23.34
CA ASN A 439 -17.00 10.79 -23.22
C ASN A 439 -18.10 9.75 -22.92
N LYS A 440 -17.90 8.49 -23.31
CA LYS A 440 -18.83 7.37 -23.04
C LYS A 440 -18.65 6.78 -21.65
N HIS A 441 -17.43 6.83 -21.11
CA HIS A 441 -17.07 6.24 -19.83
C HIS A 441 -16.22 7.21 -19.02
N LEU A 442 -16.86 8.26 -18.50
CA LEU A 442 -16.27 9.19 -17.56
C LEU A 442 -15.94 8.48 -16.24
N ASP A 443 -14.96 8.97 -15.48
CA ASP A 443 -14.72 8.47 -14.13
C ASP A 443 -16.02 8.49 -13.29
N THR A 444 -16.32 7.43 -12.55
CA THR A 444 -17.56 7.32 -11.76
C THR A 444 -17.72 8.50 -10.80
N GLY A 445 -16.61 9.02 -10.25
CA GLY A 445 -16.62 10.20 -9.40
C GLY A 445 -17.10 11.48 -10.11
N ARG A 446 -16.99 11.54 -11.45
CA ARG A 446 -17.43 12.67 -12.29
C ARG A 446 -18.89 12.53 -12.73
N ILE A 447 -19.39 11.31 -12.88
CA ILE A 447 -20.75 11.02 -13.36
C ILE A 447 -21.81 11.55 -12.38
N VAL A 448 -21.53 11.52 -11.07
CA VAL A 448 -22.47 12.04 -10.07
C VAL A 448 -22.50 13.57 -10.09
N THR A 449 -21.34 14.22 -10.05
CA THR A 449 -21.14 15.66 -10.29
C THR A 449 -19.72 15.91 -10.79
N ASN A 450 -19.51 16.96 -11.58
CA ASN A 450 -18.16 17.44 -11.96
C ASN A 450 -17.34 17.99 -10.76
N SER A 451 -17.91 17.95 -9.55
CA SER A 451 -17.39 18.60 -8.35
C SER A 451 -17.52 17.72 -7.12
N SER A 452 -17.62 16.39 -7.28
CA SER A 452 -17.72 15.52 -6.10
C SER A 452 -16.44 15.64 -5.27
N PRO A 453 -16.53 15.80 -3.93
CA PRO A 453 -15.37 15.91 -3.06
C PRO A 453 -14.35 14.81 -3.31
N GLN A 454 -14.84 13.58 -3.51
CA GLN A 454 -14.06 12.41 -3.85
C GLN A 454 -13.24 12.60 -5.14
N PHE A 455 -13.88 12.96 -6.25
CA PHE A 455 -13.19 13.11 -7.54
C PHE A 455 -12.14 14.20 -7.48
N LEU A 456 -12.48 15.33 -6.85
CA LEU A 456 -11.57 16.46 -6.67
C LEU A 456 -10.34 16.08 -5.84
N GLU A 457 -10.53 15.32 -4.77
CA GLU A 457 -9.43 14.94 -3.90
C GLU A 457 -8.45 13.97 -4.58
N ILE A 458 -8.96 12.93 -5.25
CA ILE A 458 -8.11 11.87 -5.84
C ILE A 458 -7.59 12.19 -7.24
N ASN A 459 -8.09 13.24 -7.90
CA ASN A 459 -7.63 13.68 -9.23
C ASN A 459 -6.99 15.07 -9.24
N ARG A 460 -6.68 15.66 -8.08
CA ARG A 460 -5.83 16.87 -8.03
C ARG A 460 -4.44 16.61 -8.60
N SER A 461 -3.75 17.67 -9.01
CA SER A 461 -2.39 17.62 -9.57
C SER A 461 -2.29 16.89 -10.93
N LYS A 462 -3.40 16.78 -11.68
CA LYS A 462 -3.45 16.11 -12.99
C LYS A 462 -3.88 17.06 -14.12
N LYS A 463 -3.31 16.85 -15.30
CA LYS A 463 -3.87 17.29 -16.58
C LYS A 463 -4.88 16.23 -17.04
N SER A 464 -5.91 16.64 -17.80
CA SER A 464 -6.93 15.73 -18.32
C SER A 464 -7.14 15.95 -19.81
N ILE A 465 -7.31 14.86 -20.55
CA ILE A 465 -7.74 14.85 -21.95
C ILE A 465 -8.92 13.90 -22.12
N THR A 466 -9.74 14.16 -23.14
CA THR A 466 -10.80 13.23 -23.56
C THR A 466 -10.37 12.55 -24.85
N LEU A 467 -10.22 11.22 -24.82
CA LEU A 467 -9.78 10.41 -25.96
C LEU A 467 -10.48 9.05 -25.93
N ASP A 468 -11.35 8.77 -26.90
CA ASP A 468 -11.90 7.42 -27.11
C ASP A 468 -10.87 6.57 -27.88
N PHE A 469 -10.34 5.54 -27.22
CA PHE A 469 -9.37 4.61 -27.80
C PHE A 469 -9.94 3.20 -28.04
N ALA A 470 -11.25 3.10 -28.30
CA ALA A 470 -11.86 1.87 -28.81
C ALA A 470 -11.54 1.62 -30.30
N GLY A 471 -11.30 2.69 -31.07
CA GLY A 471 -10.93 2.64 -32.49
C GLY A 471 -9.41 2.71 -32.71
N SER A 472 -8.98 2.35 -33.92
CA SER A 472 -7.55 2.33 -34.29
C SER A 472 -6.87 3.69 -34.15
N GLU A 473 -7.56 4.78 -34.51
CA GLU A 473 -7.03 6.15 -34.38
C GLU A 473 -6.70 6.49 -32.92
N GLY A 474 -7.62 6.21 -31.98
CA GLY A 474 -7.37 6.47 -30.57
C GLY A 474 -6.29 5.56 -29.97
N VAL A 475 -6.17 4.32 -30.44
CA VAL A 475 -5.06 3.42 -30.06
C VAL A 475 -3.70 3.99 -30.50
N GLU A 476 -3.60 4.52 -31.72
CA GLU A 476 -2.35 5.15 -32.19
C GLU A 476 -2.04 6.43 -31.41
N LEU A 477 -3.04 7.26 -31.11
CA LEU A 477 -2.85 8.44 -30.25
C LEU A 477 -2.38 8.08 -28.83
N ILE A 478 -2.88 6.97 -28.26
CA ILE A 478 -2.34 6.47 -26.98
C ILE A 478 -0.87 6.08 -27.13
N LYS A 479 -0.49 5.39 -28.22
CA LYS A 479 0.92 5.04 -28.47
C LYS A 479 1.81 6.26 -28.62
N GLU A 480 1.33 7.32 -29.29
CA GLU A 480 2.04 8.61 -29.35
C GLU A 480 2.24 9.23 -27.96
N LEU A 481 1.22 9.20 -27.10
CA LEU A 481 1.35 9.64 -25.70
C LEU A 481 2.32 8.77 -24.91
N VAL A 482 2.38 7.46 -25.17
CA VAL A 482 3.34 6.55 -24.55
C VAL A 482 4.78 6.87 -24.97
N GLN A 483 5.04 7.26 -26.22
CA GLN A 483 6.40 7.62 -26.68
C GLN A 483 7.03 8.74 -25.85
N ILE A 484 6.20 9.65 -25.32
CA ILE A 484 6.66 10.80 -24.53
C ILE A 484 6.49 10.60 -23.02
N SER A 485 5.95 9.45 -22.57
CA SER A 485 5.67 9.18 -21.15
C SER A 485 6.62 8.12 -20.61
N ASP A 486 7.00 8.24 -19.34
CA ASP A 486 7.90 7.31 -18.66
C ASP A 486 7.12 6.17 -17.99
N VAL A 487 5.90 6.48 -17.54
CA VAL A 487 5.04 5.55 -16.81
C VAL A 487 3.65 5.48 -17.44
N VAL A 488 3.09 4.28 -17.55
CA VAL A 488 1.66 4.05 -17.84
C VAL A 488 1.02 3.37 -16.64
N VAL A 489 -0.12 3.89 -16.19
CA VAL A 489 -0.91 3.31 -15.09
C VAL A 489 -2.31 2.97 -15.58
N GLU A 490 -2.75 1.74 -15.33
CA GLU A 490 -4.03 1.24 -15.82
C GLU A 490 -4.66 0.21 -14.87
N ASN A 491 -6.00 0.16 -14.85
CA ASN A 491 -6.76 -0.75 -14.00
C ASN A 491 -7.89 -1.47 -14.74
N PHE A 492 -7.68 -1.79 -16.02
CA PHE A 492 -8.64 -2.54 -16.82
C PHE A 492 -8.71 -4.01 -16.37
N ALA A 493 -9.82 -4.68 -16.72
CA ALA A 493 -9.91 -6.13 -16.56
C ALA A 493 -8.82 -6.82 -17.40
N SER A 494 -8.38 -8.00 -16.93
CA SER A 494 -7.30 -8.76 -17.57
C SER A 494 -7.53 -8.95 -19.08
N GLY A 495 -6.47 -8.74 -19.87
CA GLY A 495 -6.46 -8.87 -21.33
C GLY A 495 -7.19 -7.79 -22.12
N VAL A 496 -7.86 -6.81 -21.50
CA VAL A 496 -8.58 -5.75 -22.23
C VAL A 496 -7.62 -4.88 -23.05
N LEU A 497 -6.53 -4.41 -22.45
CA LEU A 497 -5.56 -3.59 -23.18
C LEU A 497 -4.74 -4.41 -24.18
N ASP A 498 -4.44 -5.68 -23.89
CA ASP A 498 -3.77 -6.57 -24.84
C ASP A 498 -4.58 -6.73 -26.13
N ARG A 499 -5.89 -6.98 -26.01
CA ARG A 499 -6.81 -7.08 -27.17
C ARG A 499 -6.91 -5.78 -27.97
N ARG A 500 -6.61 -4.63 -27.35
CA ARG A 500 -6.59 -3.32 -28.01
C ARG A 500 -5.22 -2.94 -28.57
N GLY A 501 -4.20 -3.79 -28.43
CA GLY A 501 -2.83 -3.48 -28.84
C GLY A 501 -2.14 -2.44 -27.95
N LEU A 502 -2.55 -2.37 -26.67
CA LEU A 502 -2.03 -1.46 -25.64
C LEU A 502 -1.47 -2.23 -24.43
N GLY A 503 -1.22 -3.54 -24.58
CA GLY A 503 -0.55 -4.36 -23.57
C GLY A 503 0.92 -4.02 -23.38
N TYR A 504 1.50 -4.42 -22.24
CA TYR A 504 2.90 -4.11 -21.90
C TYR A 504 3.89 -4.50 -23.00
N GLU A 505 3.80 -5.72 -23.53
CA GLU A 505 4.68 -6.21 -24.60
C GLU A 505 4.56 -5.41 -25.91
N THR A 506 3.40 -4.78 -26.15
CA THR A 506 3.21 -3.91 -27.32
C THR A 506 3.76 -2.51 -27.03
N LEU A 507 3.45 -1.93 -25.87
CA LEU A 507 3.89 -0.59 -25.50
C LEU A 507 5.41 -0.51 -25.26
N LYS A 508 6.04 -1.58 -24.77
CA LYS A 508 7.49 -1.68 -24.63
C LYS A 508 8.22 -1.59 -25.97
N LYS A 509 7.60 -2.03 -27.08
CA LYS A 509 8.18 -1.84 -28.43
C LYS A 509 8.12 -0.37 -28.88
N VAL A 510 7.16 0.39 -28.36
CA VAL A 510 7.01 1.83 -28.61
C VAL A 510 7.99 2.65 -27.76
N LYS A 511 8.14 2.29 -26.48
CA LYS A 511 9.03 2.93 -25.50
C LYS A 511 9.78 1.83 -24.71
N PRO A 512 11.02 1.46 -25.11
CA PRO A 512 11.75 0.31 -24.54
C PRO A 512 12.01 0.34 -23.04
N ASP A 513 12.11 1.53 -22.46
CA ASP A 513 12.36 1.83 -21.05
C ASP A 513 11.06 2.18 -20.28
N LEU A 514 9.88 1.90 -20.86
CA LEU A 514 8.59 2.15 -20.22
C LEU A 514 8.43 1.35 -18.92
N VAL A 515 7.95 2.03 -17.89
CA VAL A 515 7.40 1.40 -16.69
C VAL A 515 5.88 1.33 -16.82
N MET A 516 5.30 0.13 -16.68
CA MET A 516 3.84 -0.04 -16.71
C MET A 516 3.36 -0.63 -15.39
N ILE A 517 2.37 0.03 -14.79
CA ILE A 517 1.66 -0.45 -13.60
C ILE A 517 0.27 -0.91 -14.02
N SER A 518 0.06 -2.22 -13.95
CA SER A 518 -1.21 -2.88 -14.22
C SER A 518 -1.84 -3.33 -12.90
N MET A 519 -3.10 -2.98 -12.67
CA MET A 519 -3.83 -3.33 -11.43
C MET A 519 -5.24 -3.90 -11.71
N PRO A 520 -5.36 -5.01 -12.45
CA PRO A 520 -6.62 -5.74 -12.57
C PRO A 520 -7.03 -6.32 -11.22
N GLY A 521 -8.34 -6.34 -10.93
CA GLY A 521 -8.87 -6.72 -9.61
C GLY A 521 -8.43 -8.10 -9.07
N TYR A 522 -8.21 -9.09 -9.95
CA TYR A 522 -7.76 -10.43 -9.59
C TYR A 522 -6.32 -10.75 -10.04
N GLY A 523 -5.60 -9.77 -10.59
CA GLY A 523 -4.34 -10.02 -11.28
C GLY A 523 -4.54 -10.41 -12.76
N THR A 524 -3.43 -10.49 -13.49
CA THR A 524 -3.39 -10.90 -14.91
C THR A 524 -3.27 -12.42 -15.09
N GLU A 525 -2.99 -13.14 -14.00
CA GLU A 525 -2.70 -14.57 -13.93
C GLU A 525 -3.46 -15.18 -12.74
N GLY A 526 -4.00 -16.38 -12.90
CA GLY A 526 -4.83 -17.09 -11.92
C GLY A 526 -5.73 -18.15 -12.59
N PRO A 527 -6.40 -19.02 -11.79
CA PRO A 527 -7.41 -19.99 -12.24
C PRO A 527 -8.58 -19.40 -13.03
#